data_AF-A0A537A971-F1
#
_entry.id   AF-A0A537A971-F1
#
_cell.length_a   1.000
_cell.length_b   1.000
_cell.length_c   1.000
_cell.angle_alpha   90.00
_cell.angle_beta   90.00
_cell.angle_gamma   90.00
#
_symmetry.space_group_name_H-M   'P 1'
#
loop_
_entity.id
_entity.type
_entity.pdbx_description
1 polymer ?
#
loop_
_entity_poly.entity_id
_entity_poly.type
_entity_poly.pdbx_seq_one_letter_code
_entity_poly.pdbx_strand_id
1 'polypeptide(L)'
;MPVDRELALPGSSARLRDFARRHGLSGFWAWWLKELSGLVPARPRAAMQRRRMRAVLAFEGDRATLWQPVLRDGRLSMVETASIGLSGDAGAIAVEGRTALAKWSTRAPGAPISGPKLVISLSPRATLRKTLVLPAAVENDLRQALAYDLDRHTPFKPDEVYFDAAVVHRDIGRGQIRVEMVAARRAQVDAAVQYAQSFGATVVAVVPEPPSSASASRLNLLPHELRQNGVWWRRWQFWLPIALLVGVALVAVVLPVWQKREYAIALNDVASQAFAQAAVSESLRTQLDRQVGDYNFALERKYTYPSTVQILDDVTRLLPDDTWLTQLEIKTNGRGKEAQRDLLIRGESANAGRLVTLLEDSQLFTQAAPRSPTTKIQPGPGEIFDLGAQLKAVPQPTPLAIAATDKAPALVPAATTLPPATPMPVVSPPESTKAPMPPLGSNTPPPQGPGEKS
;
A
#
# COMPACT_ATOMS: atom_id res chain seq x y z
N MET A 1 4.85 46.49 28.25
CA MET A 1 3.93 45.34 28.38
C MET A 1 2.87 45.43 27.29
N PRO A 2 3.08 44.87 26.09
CA PRO A 2 1.98 44.69 25.15
C PRO A 2 1.30 43.36 25.44
N VAL A 3 -0.02 43.40 25.53
CA VAL A 3 -0.91 42.26 25.78
C VAL A 3 -1.01 41.42 24.51
N ASP A 4 -0.75 40.12 24.65
CA ASP A 4 -0.82 39.13 23.59
C ASP A 4 -2.22 39.08 22.94
N ARG A 5 -2.26 39.24 21.61
CA ARG A 5 -3.40 38.88 20.78
C ARG A 5 -3.43 37.36 20.64
N GLU A 6 -4.35 36.71 21.36
CA GLU A 6 -4.74 35.33 21.07
C GLU A 6 -5.32 35.24 19.65
N LEU A 7 -4.53 34.64 18.75
CA LEU A 7 -4.97 34.16 17.44
C LEU A 7 -5.91 32.96 17.64
N ALA A 8 -7.21 33.21 17.73
CA ALA A 8 -8.23 32.17 17.65
C ALA A 8 -8.17 31.50 16.26
N LEU A 9 -7.51 30.34 16.17
CA LEU A 9 -7.45 29.52 14.96
C LEU A 9 -8.88 29.07 14.57
N PRO A 10 -9.38 29.40 13.36
CA PRO A 10 -10.68 28.92 12.93
C PRO A 10 -10.65 27.39 12.80
N GLY A 11 -11.62 26.75 13.46
CA GLY A 11 -11.66 25.31 13.67
C GLY A 11 -11.48 24.49 12.38
N SER A 12 -10.61 23.48 12.46
CA SER A 12 -10.28 22.48 11.41
C SER A 12 -11.48 21.93 10.65
N SER A 13 -12.66 21.87 11.28
CA SER A 13 -13.92 21.45 10.66
C SER A 13 -14.42 22.35 9.51
N ALA A 14 -14.07 23.64 9.50
CA ALA A 14 -14.45 24.57 8.43
C ALA A 14 -13.59 24.33 7.18
N ARG A 15 -12.26 24.22 7.36
CA ARG A 15 -11.31 23.96 6.27
C ARG A 15 -11.56 22.61 5.57
N LEU A 16 -11.86 21.57 6.36
CA LEU A 16 -12.23 20.25 5.83
C LEU A 16 -13.56 20.28 5.05
N ARG A 17 -14.54 21.06 5.51
CA ARG A 17 -15.80 21.25 4.77
C ARG A 17 -15.60 22.00 3.46
N ASP A 18 -14.75 23.02 3.44
CA ASP A 18 -14.46 23.78 2.21
C ASP A 18 -13.63 22.98 1.21
N PHE A 19 -12.69 22.15 1.68
CA PHE A 19 -11.99 21.18 0.85
C PHE A 19 -12.94 20.14 0.25
N ALA A 20 -13.83 19.56 1.07
CA ALA A 20 -14.83 18.59 0.62
C ALA A 20 -15.90 19.19 -0.31
N ARG A 21 -16.21 20.48 -0.21
CA ARG A 21 -17.06 21.21 -1.18
C ARG A 21 -16.31 21.46 -2.48
N ARG A 22 -15.06 21.94 -2.42
CA ARG A 22 -14.24 22.22 -3.61
C ARG A 22 -13.98 20.97 -4.47
N HIS A 23 -13.78 19.82 -3.84
CA HIS A 23 -13.58 18.55 -4.54
C HIS A 23 -14.87 17.77 -4.83
N GLY A 24 -16.06 18.35 -4.60
CA GLY A 24 -17.35 17.68 -4.87
C GLY A 24 -17.65 16.44 -4.00
N LEU A 25 -16.76 16.08 -3.07
CA LEU A 25 -16.88 14.91 -2.18
C LEU A 25 -18.18 14.94 -1.35
N SER A 26 -18.61 16.11 -0.90
CA SER A 26 -19.88 16.27 -0.18
C SER A 26 -21.11 15.93 -1.04
N GLY A 27 -21.08 16.28 -2.33
CA GLY A 27 -22.12 15.92 -3.29
C GLY A 27 -22.10 14.44 -3.62
N PHE A 28 -20.90 13.86 -3.81
CA PHE A 28 -20.71 12.43 -4.02
C PHE A 28 -21.25 11.60 -2.85
N TRP A 29 -20.88 11.93 -1.61
CA TRP A 29 -21.37 11.20 -0.44
C TRP A 29 -22.89 11.35 -0.25
N ALA A 30 -23.45 12.54 -0.48
CA ALA A 30 -24.89 12.76 -0.41
C ALA A 30 -25.65 11.96 -1.48
N TRP A 31 -25.11 11.90 -2.70
CA TRP A 31 -25.63 11.08 -3.78
C TRP A 31 -25.50 9.57 -3.47
N TRP A 32 -24.33 9.11 -3.06
CA TRP A 32 -24.06 7.69 -2.77
C TRP A 32 -24.92 7.17 -1.60
N LEU A 33 -25.10 7.96 -0.54
CA LEU A 33 -26.05 7.63 0.54
C LEU A 33 -27.50 7.61 0.05
N LYS A 34 -27.87 8.49 -0.89
CA LYS A 34 -29.21 8.50 -1.49
C LYS A 34 -29.46 7.22 -2.28
N GLU A 35 -28.47 6.75 -3.03
CA GLU A 35 -28.56 5.50 -3.79
C GLU A 35 -28.64 4.27 -2.87
N LEU A 36 -27.79 4.22 -1.84
CA LEU A 36 -27.86 3.18 -0.81
C LEU A 36 -29.15 3.19 -0.02
N SER A 37 -29.80 4.35 0.13
CA SER A 37 -31.06 4.44 0.84
C SER A 37 -32.17 3.60 0.21
N GLY A 38 -32.06 3.22 -1.07
CA GLY A 38 -32.96 2.29 -1.76
C GLY A 38 -32.82 0.84 -1.27
N LEU A 39 -31.60 0.42 -0.92
CA LEU A 39 -31.27 -0.96 -0.53
C LEU A 39 -31.48 -1.26 0.97
N VAL A 40 -31.77 -0.24 1.78
CA VAL A 40 -32.04 -0.43 3.22
C VAL A 40 -33.38 -1.15 3.42
N PRO A 41 -33.44 -2.27 4.17
CA PRO A 41 -34.71 -2.97 4.43
C PRO A 41 -35.75 -2.07 5.13
N ALA A 42 -37.05 -2.35 4.94
CA ALA A 42 -38.12 -1.50 5.47
C ALA A 42 -38.10 -1.35 7.00
N ARG A 43 -37.68 -2.39 7.74
CA ARG A 43 -37.61 -2.39 9.22
C ARG A 43 -36.57 -1.41 9.79
N PRO A 44 -35.29 -1.43 9.39
CA PRO A 44 -34.31 -0.44 9.84
C PRO A 44 -34.63 0.98 9.34
N ARG A 45 -35.20 1.12 8.12
CA ARG A 45 -35.65 2.42 7.61
C ARG A 45 -36.76 3.01 8.49
N ALA A 46 -37.78 2.23 8.82
CA ALA A 46 -38.87 2.64 9.71
C ALA A 46 -38.37 2.91 11.14
N ALA A 47 -37.44 2.11 11.67
CA ALA A 47 -36.85 2.35 12.99
C ALA A 47 -36.03 3.65 13.03
N MET A 48 -35.25 3.94 11.97
CA MET A 48 -34.49 5.18 11.87
C MET A 48 -35.38 6.40 11.66
N GLN A 49 -36.44 6.28 10.86
CA GLN A 49 -37.43 7.35 10.69
C GLN A 49 -38.23 7.58 11.97
N ARG A 50 -38.62 6.54 12.72
CA ARG A 50 -39.23 6.65 14.06
C ARG A 50 -38.31 7.32 15.08
N ARG A 51 -36.99 7.08 15.02
CA ARG A 51 -36.02 7.79 15.87
C ARG A 51 -35.85 9.27 15.48
N ARG A 52 -36.17 9.63 14.24
CA ARG A 52 -36.08 11.01 13.73
C ARG A 52 -37.35 11.81 13.98
N MET A 53 -38.53 11.20 13.89
CA MET A 53 -39.80 11.86 14.17
C MET A 53 -40.09 11.85 15.67
N ARG A 54 -40.27 13.03 16.24
CA ARG A 54 -40.55 13.22 17.67
C ARG A 54 -42.03 13.54 17.85
N ALA A 55 -42.55 13.34 19.07
CA ALA A 55 -43.86 13.88 19.40
C ALA A 55 -43.85 15.41 19.23
N VAL A 56 -44.95 15.95 18.70
CA VAL A 56 -45.12 17.38 18.45
C VAL A 56 -46.21 17.91 19.36
N LEU A 57 -45.94 18.99 20.07
CA LEU A 57 -46.92 19.73 20.85
C LEU A 57 -47.26 21.00 20.07
N ALA A 58 -48.47 21.11 19.53
CA ALA A 58 -48.93 22.26 18.77
C ALA A 58 -49.77 23.18 19.65
N PHE A 59 -49.47 24.48 19.63
CA PHE A 59 -50.23 25.48 20.37
C PHE A 59 -51.11 26.26 19.40
N GLU A 60 -52.42 26.19 19.60
CA GLU A 60 -53.42 26.92 18.81
C GLU A 60 -54.36 27.68 19.74
N GLY A 61 -54.07 28.97 19.95
CA GLY A 61 -54.81 29.80 20.87
C GLY A 61 -54.76 29.24 22.29
N ASP A 62 -55.92 28.82 22.79
CA ASP A 62 -56.13 28.37 24.17
C ASP A 62 -56.14 26.84 24.33
N ARG A 63 -55.53 26.14 23.37
CA ARG A 63 -55.46 24.68 23.39
C ARG A 63 -54.12 24.18 22.88
N ALA A 64 -53.58 23.18 23.56
CA ALA A 64 -52.35 22.49 23.19
C ALA A 64 -52.69 21.06 22.72
N THR A 65 -52.42 20.74 21.46
CA THR A 65 -52.65 19.41 20.89
C THR A 65 -51.36 18.62 20.78
N LEU A 66 -51.40 17.36 21.23
CA LEU A 66 -50.28 16.43 21.18
C LEU A 66 -50.42 15.53 19.95
N TRP A 67 -49.43 15.60 19.06
CA TRP A 67 -49.36 14.82 17.83
C TRP A 67 -48.22 13.80 17.91
N GLN A 68 -48.52 12.58 17.48
CA GLN A 68 -47.58 11.45 17.56
C GLN A 68 -47.34 10.82 16.19
N PRO A 69 -46.08 10.40 15.89
CA PRO A 69 -45.78 9.66 14.67
C PRO A 69 -46.24 8.21 14.79
N VAL A 70 -47.28 7.85 14.04
CA VAL A 70 -47.79 6.48 13.92
C VAL A 70 -47.39 5.92 12.56
N LEU A 71 -46.94 4.65 12.53
CA LEU A 71 -46.65 3.96 11.28
C LEU A 71 -47.93 3.24 10.83
N ARG A 72 -48.59 3.73 9.78
CA ARG A 72 -49.72 3.06 9.10
C ARG A 72 -49.28 2.68 7.68
N ASP A 73 -49.46 1.42 7.31
CA ASP A 73 -49.14 0.90 5.97
C ASP A 73 -47.73 1.23 5.46
N GLY A 74 -46.74 1.18 6.35
CA GLY A 74 -45.34 1.50 6.02
C GLY A 74 -45.06 3.00 5.82
N ARG A 75 -46.06 3.88 5.96
CA ARG A 75 -45.92 5.33 5.92
C ARG A 75 -46.09 5.92 7.32
N LEU A 76 -45.24 6.88 7.67
CA LEU A 76 -45.37 7.61 8.92
C LEU A 76 -46.38 8.73 8.74
N SER A 77 -47.41 8.76 9.58
CA SER A 77 -48.38 9.85 9.69
C SER A 77 -48.40 10.39 11.11
N MET A 78 -48.63 11.70 11.24
CA MET A 78 -48.85 12.32 12.55
C MET A 78 -50.33 12.22 12.89
N VAL A 79 -50.64 11.72 14.09
CA VAL A 79 -52.01 11.57 14.58
C VAL A 79 -52.16 12.34 15.88
N GLU A 80 -53.23 13.12 15.99
CA GLU A 80 -53.61 13.79 17.22
C GLU A 80 -54.01 12.74 18.26
N THR A 81 -53.36 12.79 19.43
CA THR A 81 -53.52 11.77 20.50
C THR A 81 -54.12 12.34 21.77
N ALA A 82 -53.94 13.63 22.02
CA ALA A 82 -54.53 14.33 23.16
C ALA A 82 -54.68 15.82 22.84
N SER A 83 -55.68 16.46 23.43
CA SER A 83 -55.85 17.91 23.46
C SER A 83 -55.91 18.33 24.92
N ILE A 84 -55.15 19.37 25.26
CA ILE A 84 -55.04 19.95 26.60
C ILE A 84 -55.63 21.36 26.53
N GLY A 85 -56.59 21.68 27.40
CA GLY A 85 -57.10 23.05 27.53
C GLY A 85 -56.06 23.93 28.22
N LEU A 86 -55.83 25.14 27.69
CA LEU A 86 -54.95 26.14 28.32
C LEU A 86 -55.75 27.17 29.14
N SER A 87 -57.08 27.11 29.10
CA SER A 87 -57.97 27.86 29.99
C SER A 87 -58.00 27.24 31.39
N GLY A 88 -57.63 28.02 32.41
CA GLY A 88 -57.87 27.67 33.81
C GLY A 88 -56.65 27.86 34.71
N ASP A 89 -56.66 27.15 35.84
CA ASP A 89 -55.56 27.17 36.80
C ASP A 89 -54.30 26.49 36.22
N ALA A 90 -53.15 27.15 36.40
CA ALA A 90 -51.86 26.66 35.92
C ALA A 90 -51.50 25.29 36.51
N GLY A 91 -51.92 25.02 37.75
CA GLY A 91 -51.74 23.72 38.40
C GLY A 91 -52.50 22.59 37.69
N ALA A 92 -53.77 22.82 37.38
CA ALA A 92 -54.62 21.86 36.66
C ALA A 92 -54.09 21.57 35.25
N ILE A 93 -53.71 22.62 34.51
CA ILE A 93 -53.13 22.51 33.16
C ILE A 93 -51.83 21.68 33.20
N ALA A 94 -50.98 21.91 34.21
CA ALA A 94 -49.74 21.16 34.38
C ALA A 94 -49.98 19.67 34.70
N VAL A 95 -51.04 19.33 35.44
CA VAL A 95 -51.41 17.93 35.72
C VAL A 95 -51.95 17.25 34.47
N GLU A 96 -52.85 17.89 33.75
CA GLU A 96 -53.43 17.37 32.49
C GLU A 96 -52.31 17.09 31.46
N GLY A 97 -51.41 18.06 31.25
CA GLY A 97 -50.28 17.89 30.36
C GLY A 97 -49.30 16.78 30.79
N ARG A 98 -49.02 16.66 32.10
CA ARG A 98 -48.19 15.55 32.62
C ARG A 98 -48.83 14.19 32.38
N THR A 99 -50.14 14.04 32.59
CA THR A 99 -50.82 12.75 32.37
C THR A 99 -50.88 12.38 30.89
N ALA A 100 -51.07 13.37 30.00
CA ALA A 100 -51.01 13.16 28.55
C ALA A 100 -49.62 12.71 28.09
N LEU A 101 -48.56 13.32 28.62
CA LEU A 101 -47.17 12.97 28.29
C LEU A 101 -46.66 11.70 28.96
N ALA A 102 -47.18 11.33 30.13
CA ALA A 102 -46.79 10.11 30.86
C ALA A 102 -47.06 8.85 30.03
N LYS A 103 -48.13 8.84 29.22
CA LYS A 103 -48.43 7.75 28.26
C LYS A 103 -47.31 7.54 27.23
N TRP A 104 -46.44 8.54 27.03
CA TRP A 104 -45.41 8.54 25.99
C TRP A 104 -43.97 8.58 26.53
N SER A 105 -43.75 8.81 27.83
CA SER A 105 -42.41 8.70 28.40
C SER A 105 -41.93 7.25 28.34
N THR A 106 -41.38 6.86 27.19
CA THR A 106 -40.67 5.60 27.02
C THR A 106 -39.36 5.73 27.77
N ARG A 107 -39.42 5.43 29.08
CA ARG A 107 -38.25 5.35 29.92
C ARG A 107 -37.43 4.17 29.43
N ALA A 108 -36.37 4.45 28.68
CA ALA A 108 -35.36 3.43 28.44
C ALA A 108 -34.81 3.00 29.82
N PRO A 109 -34.72 1.69 30.12
CA PRO A 109 -34.13 1.23 31.37
C PRO A 109 -32.73 1.83 31.54
N GLY A 110 -32.50 2.55 32.64
CA GLY A 110 -31.22 3.21 32.93
C GLY A 110 -30.99 4.61 32.32
N ALA A 111 -31.95 5.19 31.59
CA ALA A 111 -31.83 6.58 31.16
C ALA A 111 -32.02 7.56 32.33
N PRO A 112 -31.27 8.70 32.37
CA PRO A 112 -31.44 9.72 33.39
C PRO A 112 -32.90 10.22 33.41
N ILE A 113 -33.32 10.75 34.57
CA ILE A 113 -34.65 11.35 34.79
C ILE A 113 -34.74 12.64 33.95
N SER A 114 -34.86 12.49 32.64
CA SER A 114 -35.13 13.57 31.71
C SER A 114 -36.48 13.30 31.08
N GLY A 115 -37.30 14.35 31.06
CA GLY A 115 -38.62 14.32 30.48
C GLY A 115 -38.64 13.86 29.01
N PRO A 116 -39.82 13.44 28.49
CA PRO A 116 -39.99 13.16 27.08
C PRO A 116 -39.50 14.33 26.21
N LYS A 117 -38.74 14.01 25.16
CA LYS A 117 -38.17 15.02 24.25
C LYS A 117 -39.15 15.34 23.11
N LEU A 118 -39.70 16.55 23.10
CA LEU A 118 -40.74 16.98 22.15
C LEU A 118 -40.31 18.16 21.27
N VAL A 119 -41.03 18.34 20.16
CA VAL A 119 -40.93 19.50 19.26
C VAL A 119 -42.19 20.34 19.43
N ILE A 120 -42.06 21.66 19.53
CA ILE A 120 -43.20 22.57 19.61
C ILE A 120 -43.53 23.06 18.21
N SER A 121 -44.79 22.97 17.79
CA SER A 121 -45.31 23.56 16.56
C SER A 121 -46.07 24.84 16.91
N LEU A 122 -45.67 25.96 16.30
CA LEU A 122 -46.38 27.23 16.41
C LEU A 122 -47.38 27.36 15.27
N SER A 123 -48.56 27.92 15.57
CA SER A 123 -49.55 28.26 14.55
C SER A 123 -48.94 29.19 13.49
N PRO A 124 -49.26 29.02 12.19
CA PRO A 124 -48.82 29.92 11.13
C PRO A 124 -49.20 31.39 11.38
N ARG A 125 -50.29 31.64 12.13
CA ARG A 125 -50.74 32.99 12.52
C ARG A 125 -49.84 33.67 13.55
N ALA A 126 -49.08 32.88 14.32
CA ALA A 126 -48.17 33.35 15.35
C ALA A 126 -46.74 33.62 14.81
N THR A 127 -46.51 33.35 13.52
CA THR A 127 -45.18 33.41 12.90
C THR A 127 -45.18 34.28 11.65
N LEU A 128 -44.18 35.14 11.51
CA LEU A 128 -43.92 35.89 10.29
C LEU A 128 -43.00 35.07 9.39
N ARG A 129 -43.42 34.76 8.17
CA ARG A 129 -42.60 34.10 7.15
C ARG A 129 -42.27 35.05 6.01
N LYS A 130 -41.02 35.07 5.57
CA LYS A 130 -40.57 35.92 4.46
C LYS A 130 -39.49 35.20 3.64
N THR A 131 -39.64 35.25 2.32
CA THR A 131 -38.62 34.74 1.39
C THR A 131 -37.71 35.87 0.95
N LEU A 132 -36.40 35.70 1.11
CA LEU A 132 -35.37 36.69 0.81
C LEU A 132 -34.40 36.12 -0.23
N VAL A 133 -33.83 36.99 -1.07
CA VAL A 133 -32.75 36.65 -1.99
C VAL A 133 -31.50 37.36 -1.52
N LEU A 134 -30.45 36.58 -1.21
CA LEU A 134 -29.20 37.06 -0.65
C LEU A 134 -28.02 36.61 -1.53
N PRO A 135 -26.88 37.31 -1.51
CA PRO A 135 -25.66 36.84 -2.17
C PRO A 135 -25.19 35.51 -1.56
N ALA A 136 -24.68 34.59 -2.39
CA ALA A 136 -24.20 33.29 -1.93
C ALA A 136 -23.01 33.39 -0.95
N ALA A 137 -22.24 34.49 -0.99
CA ALA A 137 -21.16 34.76 -0.04
C ALA A 137 -21.64 34.81 1.43
N VAL A 138 -22.90 35.16 1.65
CA VAL A 138 -23.50 35.33 2.98
C VAL A 138 -23.98 33.97 3.54
N GLU A 139 -23.91 32.86 2.79
CA GLU A 139 -24.44 31.57 3.22
C GLU A 139 -23.81 31.06 4.52
N ASN A 140 -22.50 31.26 4.73
CA ASN A 140 -21.80 30.75 5.92
C ASN A 140 -22.17 31.52 7.20
N ASP A 141 -22.44 32.83 7.07
CA ASP A 141 -22.77 33.73 8.17
C ASP A 141 -24.20 34.28 8.06
N LEU A 142 -25.10 33.48 7.47
CA LEU A 142 -26.47 33.87 7.11
C LEU A 142 -27.25 34.46 8.29
N ARG A 143 -27.11 33.84 9.47
CA ARG A 143 -27.78 34.29 10.69
C ARG A 143 -27.27 35.66 11.14
N GLN A 144 -25.97 35.91 11.06
CA GLN A 144 -25.37 37.17 11.48
C GLN A 144 -25.74 38.31 10.52
N ALA A 145 -25.71 38.04 9.22
CA ALA A 145 -26.13 39.00 8.21
C ALA A 145 -27.63 39.35 8.33
N LEU A 146 -28.48 38.35 8.54
CA LEU A 146 -29.91 38.57 8.77
C LEU A 146 -30.19 39.25 10.12
N ALA A 147 -29.37 39.04 11.14
CA ALA A 147 -29.51 39.73 12.42
C ALA A 147 -29.32 41.26 12.27
N TYR A 148 -28.36 41.68 11.43
CA TYR A 148 -28.05 43.08 11.19
C TYR A 148 -29.19 43.80 10.45
N ASP A 149 -29.78 43.14 9.45
CA ASP A 149 -30.90 43.68 8.66
C ASP A 149 -32.29 43.24 9.17
N LEU A 150 -32.37 42.73 10.41
CA LEU A 150 -33.61 42.14 10.94
C LEU A 150 -34.76 43.16 11.02
N ASP A 151 -34.44 44.40 11.41
CA ASP A 151 -35.38 45.52 11.54
C ASP A 151 -35.98 45.96 10.19
N ARG A 152 -35.25 45.74 9.09
CA ARG A 152 -35.75 45.98 7.72
C ARG A 152 -36.66 44.87 7.22
N HIS A 153 -36.63 43.71 7.86
CA HIS A 153 -37.34 42.52 7.41
C HIS A 153 -38.50 42.11 8.32
N THR A 154 -38.57 42.69 9.51
CA THR A 154 -39.52 42.34 10.55
C THR A 154 -40.07 43.63 11.19
N PRO A 155 -41.38 43.74 11.47
CA PRO A 155 -41.97 44.90 12.14
C PRO A 155 -41.72 44.90 13.66
N PHE A 156 -40.73 44.15 14.14
CA PHE A 156 -40.46 43.90 15.55
C PHE A 156 -39.00 44.20 15.84
N LYS A 157 -38.72 44.67 17.06
CA LYS A 157 -37.35 44.89 17.52
C LYS A 157 -36.58 43.57 17.62
N PRO A 158 -35.27 43.55 17.36
CA PRO A 158 -34.46 42.33 17.44
C PRO A 158 -34.52 41.62 18.79
N ASP A 159 -34.66 42.36 19.90
CA ASP A 159 -34.70 41.77 21.24
C ASP A 159 -36.04 41.09 21.59
N GLU A 160 -37.11 41.43 20.86
CA GLU A 160 -38.48 40.95 21.11
C GLU A 160 -38.83 39.71 20.27
N VAL A 161 -37.92 39.24 19.43
CA VAL A 161 -38.20 38.21 18.41
C VAL A 161 -37.10 37.16 18.34
N TYR A 162 -37.52 35.91 18.25
CA TYR A 162 -36.65 34.85 17.77
C TYR A 162 -36.83 34.68 16.28
N PHE A 163 -35.72 34.56 15.56
CA PHE A 163 -35.72 34.29 14.13
C PHE A 163 -34.80 33.13 13.78
N ASP A 164 -35.13 32.45 12.70
CA ASP A 164 -34.26 31.47 12.06
C ASP A 164 -34.45 31.52 10.56
N ALA A 165 -33.45 31.05 9.81
CA ALA A 165 -33.46 31.10 8.37
C ALA A 165 -32.86 29.85 7.75
N ALA A 166 -33.48 29.36 6.68
CA ALA A 166 -33.05 28.18 5.96
C ALA A 166 -32.92 28.47 4.46
N VAL A 167 -31.85 27.98 3.85
CA VAL A 167 -31.64 28.09 2.40
C VAL A 167 -32.59 27.11 1.68
N VAL A 168 -33.48 27.65 0.86
CA VAL A 168 -34.45 26.89 0.05
C VAL A 168 -33.84 26.52 -1.30
N HIS A 169 -33.11 27.45 -1.92
CA HIS A 169 -32.52 27.25 -3.23
C HIS A 169 -31.17 27.97 -3.35
N ARG A 170 -30.24 27.37 -4.10
CA ARG A 170 -28.93 27.93 -4.42
C ARG A 170 -28.83 28.11 -5.93
N ASP A 171 -28.68 29.34 -6.38
CA ASP A 171 -28.44 29.68 -7.78
C ASP A 171 -26.95 29.94 -7.98
N ILE A 172 -26.25 28.92 -8.49
CA ILE A 172 -24.81 28.96 -8.72
C ILE A 172 -24.47 29.90 -9.89
N GLY A 173 -25.35 30.01 -10.89
CA GLY A 173 -25.13 30.82 -12.09
C GLY A 173 -25.19 32.33 -11.80
N ARG A 174 -26.06 32.74 -10.86
CA ARG A 174 -26.19 34.15 -10.44
C ARG A 174 -25.44 34.48 -9.16
N GLY A 175 -24.81 33.50 -8.50
CA GLY A 175 -24.16 33.70 -7.21
C GLY A 175 -25.12 34.14 -6.11
N GLN A 176 -26.38 33.68 -6.15
CA GLN A 176 -27.46 34.09 -5.23
C GLN A 176 -28.06 32.87 -4.54
N ILE A 177 -28.57 33.09 -3.33
CA ILE A 177 -29.29 32.09 -2.54
C ILE A 177 -30.69 32.62 -2.21
N ARG A 178 -31.69 31.74 -2.32
CA ARG A 178 -33.05 32.01 -1.86
C ARG A 178 -33.21 31.40 -0.47
N VAL A 179 -33.55 32.25 0.49
CA VAL A 179 -33.62 31.92 1.90
C VAL A 179 -35.04 32.15 2.40
N GLU A 180 -35.60 31.20 3.12
CA GLU A 180 -36.83 31.38 3.89
C GLU A 180 -36.45 31.79 5.31
N MET A 181 -36.88 32.98 5.72
CA MET A 181 -36.73 33.51 7.06
C MET A 181 -38.06 33.41 7.80
N VAL A 182 -37.99 32.97 9.05
CA VAL A 182 -39.15 32.95 9.94
C VAL A 182 -38.82 33.65 11.25
N ALA A 183 -39.77 34.44 11.73
CA ALA A 183 -39.69 35.19 12.97
C ALA A 183 -40.94 34.96 13.83
N ALA A 184 -40.76 34.81 15.14
CA ALA A 184 -41.85 34.71 16.10
C ALA A 184 -41.55 35.56 17.34
N ARG A 185 -42.59 36.11 17.97
CA ARG A 185 -42.43 36.92 19.19
C ARG A 185 -41.87 36.06 20.31
N ARG A 186 -40.84 36.58 21.00
CA ARG A 186 -40.16 35.91 22.09
C ARG A 186 -41.13 35.49 23.21
N ALA A 187 -42.06 36.36 23.58
CA ALA A 187 -43.07 36.05 24.59
C ALA A 187 -43.92 34.81 24.27
N GLN A 188 -44.27 34.59 22.99
CA GLN A 188 -45.07 33.42 22.58
C GLN A 188 -44.25 32.13 22.61
N VAL A 189 -43.00 32.20 22.16
CA VAL A 189 -42.06 31.06 22.19
C VAL A 189 -41.74 30.68 23.63
N ASP A 190 -41.41 31.65 24.46
CA ASP A 190 -41.05 31.43 25.86
C ASP A 190 -42.25 30.85 26.63
N ALA A 191 -43.48 31.36 26.42
CA ALA A 191 -44.69 30.81 27.01
C ALA A 191 -44.92 29.34 26.58
N ALA A 192 -44.81 29.02 25.29
CA ALA A 192 -44.97 27.65 24.80
C ALA A 192 -43.92 26.69 25.39
N VAL A 193 -42.67 27.16 25.54
CA VAL A 193 -41.59 26.41 26.18
C VAL A 193 -41.89 26.18 27.67
N GLN A 194 -42.37 27.20 28.38
CA GLN A 194 -42.74 27.10 29.79
C GLN A 194 -43.88 26.10 30.01
N TYR A 195 -44.94 26.14 29.18
CA TYR A 195 -46.00 25.13 29.24
C TYR A 195 -45.45 23.72 29.04
N ALA A 196 -44.63 23.50 28.01
CA ALA A 196 -44.04 22.19 27.76
C ALA A 196 -43.16 21.71 28.94
N GLN A 197 -42.40 22.61 29.56
CA GLN A 197 -41.59 22.30 30.75
C GLN A 197 -42.47 22.00 31.98
N SER A 198 -43.57 22.73 32.18
CA SER A 198 -44.55 22.47 33.24
C SER A 198 -45.20 21.08 33.12
N PHE A 199 -45.32 20.59 31.88
CA PHE A 199 -45.79 19.24 31.59
C PHE A 199 -44.70 18.17 31.82
N GLY A 200 -43.51 18.57 32.25
CA GLY A 200 -42.38 17.67 32.50
C GLY A 200 -41.65 17.23 31.23
N ALA A 201 -41.82 17.92 30.09
CA ALA A 201 -41.11 17.62 28.85
C ALA A 201 -39.86 18.46 28.65
N THR A 202 -38.95 17.93 27.84
CA THR A 202 -37.78 18.65 27.33
C THR A 202 -38.02 19.10 25.90
N VAL A 203 -38.02 20.41 25.67
CA VAL A 203 -38.19 20.98 24.32
C VAL A 203 -36.89 20.83 23.53
N VAL A 204 -36.98 20.22 22.34
CA VAL A 204 -35.84 20.01 21.43
C VAL A 204 -35.76 21.13 20.38
N ALA A 205 -36.91 21.55 19.86
CA ALA A 205 -37.02 22.56 18.83
C ALA A 205 -38.40 23.22 18.88
N VAL A 206 -38.46 24.47 18.43
CA VAL A 206 -39.72 25.21 18.20
C VAL A 206 -39.77 25.54 16.71
N VAL A 207 -40.82 25.09 16.03
CA VAL A 207 -40.92 25.13 14.58
C VAL A 207 -42.21 25.82 14.13
N PRO A 208 -42.18 26.58 13.02
CA PRO A 208 -43.36 27.29 12.49
C PRO A 208 -44.23 26.41 11.58
N GLU A 209 -43.87 25.14 11.44
CA GLU A 209 -44.53 24.18 10.55
C GLU A 209 -45.78 23.59 11.22
N PRO A 210 -46.82 23.22 10.46
CA PRO A 210 -47.99 22.54 11.01
C PRO A 210 -47.59 21.21 11.68
N PRO A 211 -48.40 20.69 12.60
CA PRO A 211 -48.04 19.51 13.39
C PRO A 211 -47.72 18.27 12.56
N SER A 212 -48.25 18.18 11.34
CA SER A 212 -47.99 17.10 10.38
C SER A 212 -46.57 17.09 9.82
N SER A 213 -45.94 18.26 9.62
CA SER A 213 -44.58 18.42 9.07
C SER A 213 -43.55 18.90 10.10
N ALA A 214 -43.99 19.32 11.28
CA ALA A 214 -43.17 19.92 12.33
C ALA A 214 -41.91 19.12 12.69
N SER A 215 -42.01 17.78 12.78
CA SER A 215 -40.86 16.91 13.08
C SER A 215 -39.76 16.91 12.01
N ALA A 216 -40.08 17.29 10.77
CA ALA A 216 -39.16 17.32 9.64
C ALA A 216 -38.69 18.74 9.27
N SER A 217 -39.09 19.75 10.06
CA SER A 217 -38.74 21.14 9.77
C SER A 217 -37.24 21.37 9.79
N ARG A 218 -36.78 22.20 8.86
CA ARG A 218 -35.38 22.65 8.80
C ARG A 218 -35.13 23.91 9.63
N LEU A 219 -36.20 24.58 10.05
CA LEU A 219 -36.19 25.82 10.81
C LEU A 219 -36.34 25.50 12.30
N ASN A 220 -35.63 26.23 13.16
CA ASN A 220 -35.73 26.10 14.61
C ASN A 220 -35.58 27.47 15.29
N LEU A 221 -36.70 27.97 15.80
CA LEU A 221 -36.80 29.24 16.53
C LEU A 221 -36.26 29.16 17.96
N LEU A 222 -35.90 27.97 18.46
CA LEU A 222 -35.32 27.83 19.78
C LEU A 222 -33.87 28.37 19.78
N PRO A 223 -33.51 29.30 20.67
CA PRO A 223 -32.16 29.86 20.76
C PRO A 223 -31.13 28.77 21.08
N HIS A 224 -29.91 28.95 20.58
CA HIS A 224 -28.85 27.94 20.64
C HIS A 224 -28.40 27.59 22.07
N GLU A 225 -28.57 28.51 23.01
CA GLU A 225 -28.29 28.39 24.43
C GLU A 225 -29.25 27.41 25.12
N LEU A 226 -30.51 27.40 24.69
CA LEU A 226 -31.54 26.50 25.22
C LEU A 226 -31.55 25.13 24.51
N ARG A 227 -30.80 24.98 23.42
CA ARG A 227 -30.64 23.69 22.73
C ARG A 227 -29.73 22.80 23.59
N GLN A 228 -30.31 21.80 24.24
CA GLN A 228 -29.55 20.79 24.97
C GLN A 228 -28.59 20.05 24.00
N ASN A 229 -27.31 20.44 24.00
CA ASN A 229 -26.24 19.86 23.20
C ASN A 229 -25.82 18.47 23.74
N GLY A 230 -26.73 17.51 23.75
CA GLY A 230 -26.46 16.13 24.18
C GLY A 230 -25.69 15.28 23.16
N VAL A 231 -24.96 15.90 22.23
CA VAL A 231 -24.41 15.19 21.06
C VAL A 231 -22.90 14.96 21.16
N TRP A 232 -22.15 15.74 21.94
CA TRP A 232 -20.69 15.57 22.00
C TRP A 232 -20.29 14.25 22.65
N TRP A 233 -20.80 13.95 23.85
CA TRP A 233 -20.48 12.70 24.57
C TRP A 233 -20.89 11.45 23.78
N ARG A 234 -22.06 11.50 23.14
CA ARG A 234 -22.58 10.39 22.33
C ARG A 234 -21.88 10.25 20.98
N ARG A 235 -21.31 11.33 20.42
CA ARG A 235 -20.48 11.26 19.21
C ARG A 235 -19.20 10.46 19.45
N TRP A 236 -18.52 10.66 20.59
CA TRP A 236 -17.33 9.87 20.92
C TRP A 236 -17.64 8.37 20.99
N GLN A 237 -18.81 7.99 21.50
CA GLN A 237 -19.25 6.59 21.54
C GLN A 237 -19.52 5.98 20.14
N PHE A 238 -19.77 6.80 19.12
CA PHE A 238 -19.85 6.35 17.72
C PHE A 238 -18.48 6.42 17.00
N TRP A 239 -17.62 7.39 17.32
CA TRP A 239 -16.31 7.52 16.71
C TRP A 239 -15.28 6.51 17.24
N LEU A 240 -15.36 6.12 18.51
CA LEU A 240 -14.48 5.12 19.13
C LEU A 240 -14.54 3.76 18.42
N PRO A 241 -15.71 3.14 18.15
CA PRO A 241 -15.77 1.86 17.43
C PRO A 241 -15.35 2.00 15.97
N ILE A 242 -15.58 3.15 15.33
CA ILE A 242 -15.11 3.41 13.96
C ILE A 242 -13.59 3.50 13.93
N ALA A 243 -12.99 4.23 14.86
CA ALA A 243 -11.54 4.36 14.99
C ALA A 243 -10.89 2.99 15.30
N LEU A 244 -11.52 2.19 16.17
CA LEU A 244 -11.09 0.83 16.45
C LEU A 244 -11.13 -0.04 15.19
N LEU A 245 -12.22 0.00 14.43
CA LEU A 245 -12.38 -0.77 13.19
C LEU A 245 -11.34 -0.37 12.14
N VAL A 246 -11.08 0.93 11.99
CA VAL A 246 -10.02 1.44 11.11
C VAL A 246 -8.64 1.00 11.60
N GLY A 247 -8.39 1.03 12.91
CA GLY A 247 -7.15 0.53 13.51
C GLY A 247 -6.92 -0.95 13.22
N VAL A 248 -7.95 -1.79 13.40
CA VAL A 248 -7.90 -3.22 13.09
C VAL A 248 -7.64 -3.46 11.60
N ALA A 249 -8.32 -2.73 10.71
CA ALA A 249 -8.09 -2.82 9.28
C ALA A 249 -6.66 -2.44 8.89
N LEU A 250 -6.11 -1.39 9.52
CA LEU A 250 -4.74 -0.95 9.28
C LEU A 250 -3.71 -1.98 9.76
N VAL A 251 -3.92 -2.57 10.94
CA VAL A 251 -3.10 -3.67 11.45
C VAL A 251 -3.15 -4.89 10.51
N ALA A 252 -4.33 -5.22 9.98
CA ALA A 252 -4.52 -6.32 9.03
C ALA A 252 -3.80 -6.10 7.69
N VAL A 253 -3.52 -4.85 7.30
CA VAL A 253 -2.73 -4.53 6.10
C VAL A 253 -1.23 -4.47 6.41
N VAL A 254 -0.84 -3.90 7.55
CA VAL A 254 0.57 -3.70 7.91
C VAL A 254 1.28 -5.02 8.28
N LEU A 255 0.61 -5.90 9.04
CA LEU A 255 1.16 -7.20 9.44
C LEU A 255 1.63 -8.08 8.26
N PRO A 256 0.82 -8.35 7.22
CA PRO A 256 1.26 -9.19 6.10
C PRO A 256 2.36 -8.54 5.26
N VAL A 257 2.42 -7.19 5.20
CA VAL A 257 3.54 -6.49 4.53
C VAL A 257 4.83 -6.69 5.31
N TRP A 258 4.76 -6.68 6.64
CA TRP A 258 5.93 -6.92 7.50
C TRP A 258 6.43 -8.36 7.40
N GLN A 259 5.52 -9.35 7.48
CA GLN A 259 5.87 -10.78 7.31
C GLN A 259 6.49 -11.10 5.95
N LYS A 260 6.03 -10.44 4.87
CA LYS A 260 6.60 -10.63 3.53
C LYS A 260 8.03 -10.11 3.40
N ARG A 261 8.47 -9.21 4.28
CA ARG A 261 9.82 -8.65 4.27
C ARG A 261 10.85 -9.69 4.69
N GLU A 262 10.57 -10.49 5.72
CA GLU A 262 11.48 -11.55 6.19
C GLU A 262 11.64 -12.68 5.16
N TYR A 263 10.56 -13.06 4.47
CA TYR A 263 10.65 -14.03 3.37
C TYR A 263 11.47 -13.52 2.18
N ALA A 264 11.38 -12.23 1.85
CA ALA A 264 12.17 -11.62 0.78
C ALA A 264 13.67 -11.58 1.13
N ILE A 265 14.01 -11.39 2.40
CA ILE A 265 15.41 -11.39 2.88
C ILE A 265 15.99 -12.81 2.83
N ALA A 266 15.23 -13.83 3.25
CA ALA A 266 15.67 -15.22 3.18
C ALA A 266 15.93 -15.70 1.74
N LEU A 267 15.14 -15.23 0.76
CA LEU A 267 15.32 -15.61 -0.64
C LEU A 267 16.57 -14.99 -1.28
N ASN A 268 16.95 -13.79 -0.84
CA ASN A 268 18.16 -13.12 -1.31
C ASN A 268 19.44 -13.84 -0.83
N ASP A 269 19.43 -14.39 0.39
CA ASP A 269 20.57 -15.16 0.91
C ASP A 269 20.79 -16.46 0.12
N VAL A 270 19.73 -17.20 -0.21
CA VAL A 270 19.84 -18.43 -1.01
C VAL A 270 20.33 -18.12 -2.43
N ALA A 271 19.86 -17.03 -3.04
CA ALA A 271 20.36 -16.58 -4.34
C ALA A 271 21.86 -16.21 -4.28
N SER A 272 22.29 -15.50 -3.23
CA SER A 272 23.69 -15.12 -3.05
C SER A 272 24.62 -16.34 -2.88
N GLN A 273 24.16 -17.38 -2.19
CA GLN A 273 24.92 -18.62 -2.01
C GLN A 273 25.04 -19.43 -3.31
N ALA A 274 24.01 -19.43 -4.16
CA ALA A 274 24.05 -20.10 -5.46
C ALA A 274 25.04 -19.43 -6.43
N PHE A 275 25.11 -18.09 -6.44
CA PHE A 275 26.09 -17.36 -7.25
C PHE A 275 27.54 -17.56 -6.75
N ALA A 276 27.75 -17.65 -5.43
CA ALA A 276 29.06 -17.93 -4.86
C ALA A 276 29.60 -19.31 -5.25
N GLN A 277 28.73 -20.33 -5.34
CA GLN A 277 29.13 -21.68 -5.77
C GLN A 277 29.42 -21.75 -7.28
N ALA A 278 28.67 -21.02 -8.10
CA ALA A 278 28.91 -20.96 -9.55
C ALA A 278 30.25 -20.27 -9.91
N ALA A 279 30.64 -19.24 -9.14
CA ALA A 279 31.90 -18.53 -9.35
C ALA A 279 33.15 -19.42 -9.14
N VAL A 280 33.07 -20.40 -8.24
CA VAL A 280 34.18 -21.33 -7.98
C VAL A 280 34.40 -22.26 -9.18
N SER A 281 33.34 -22.82 -9.78
CA SER A 281 33.46 -23.71 -10.94
C SER A 281 34.01 -23.02 -12.18
N GLU A 282 33.66 -21.75 -12.40
CA GLU A 282 34.18 -20.97 -13.52
C GLU A 282 35.69 -20.69 -13.35
N SER A 283 36.12 -20.38 -12.13
CA SER A 283 37.54 -20.12 -11.84
C SER A 283 38.45 -21.33 -12.07
N LEU A 284 37.97 -22.55 -11.78
CA LEU A 284 38.72 -23.79 -12.05
C LEU A 284 38.84 -24.09 -13.55
N ARG A 285 37.78 -23.87 -14.33
CA ARG A 285 37.84 -24.01 -15.80
C ARG A 285 38.87 -23.05 -16.41
N THR A 286 38.85 -21.79 -15.98
CA THR A 286 39.81 -20.80 -16.48
C THR A 286 41.26 -21.15 -16.14
N GLN A 287 41.51 -21.76 -14.97
CA GLN A 287 42.85 -22.22 -14.59
C GLN A 287 43.31 -23.41 -15.43
N LEU A 288 42.42 -24.37 -15.71
CA LEU A 288 42.73 -25.51 -16.58
C LEU A 288 43.07 -25.08 -18.00
N ASP A 289 42.26 -24.20 -18.60
CA ASP A 289 42.51 -23.70 -19.96
C ASP A 289 43.86 -22.97 -20.06
N ARG A 290 44.23 -22.19 -19.04
CA ARG A 290 45.54 -21.53 -18.99
C ARG A 290 46.69 -22.53 -18.92
N GLN A 291 46.60 -23.53 -18.04
CA GLN A 291 47.66 -24.53 -17.89
C GLN A 291 47.84 -25.39 -19.16
N VAL A 292 46.75 -25.72 -19.85
CA VAL A 292 46.79 -26.43 -21.13
C VAL A 292 47.42 -25.57 -22.23
N GLY A 293 47.07 -24.28 -22.28
CA GLY A 293 47.64 -23.32 -23.24
C GLY A 293 49.16 -23.16 -23.07
N ASP A 294 49.62 -22.98 -21.83
CA ASP A 294 51.04 -22.79 -21.52
C ASP A 294 51.88 -24.02 -21.88
N TYR A 295 51.36 -25.22 -21.62
CA TYR A 295 52.05 -26.48 -21.96
C TYR A 295 52.18 -26.68 -23.47
N ASN A 296 51.10 -26.43 -24.22
CA ASN A 296 51.10 -26.58 -25.68
C ASN A 296 52.00 -25.55 -26.38
N PHE A 297 52.09 -24.33 -25.86
CA PHE A 297 52.99 -23.30 -26.39
C PHE A 297 54.48 -23.69 -26.28
N ALA A 298 54.88 -24.28 -25.15
CA ALA A 298 56.25 -24.74 -24.95
C ALA A 298 56.61 -25.92 -25.88
N LEU A 299 55.64 -26.81 -26.12
CA LEU A 299 55.75 -27.91 -27.08
C LEU A 299 55.92 -27.41 -28.52
N GLU A 300 55.05 -26.50 -28.98
CA GLU A 300 55.09 -25.97 -30.36
C GLU A 300 56.47 -25.36 -30.68
N ARG A 301 57.03 -24.57 -29.77
CA ARG A 301 58.35 -23.95 -29.96
C ARG A 301 59.51 -24.95 -30.01
N LYS A 302 59.40 -26.10 -29.35
CA LYS A 302 60.48 -27.12 -29.30
C LYS A 302 60.54 -27.99 -30.56
N TYR A 303 59.41 -28.19 -31.26
CA TYR A 303 59.29 -29.14 -32.37
C TYR A 303 59.13 -28.51 -33.77
N THR A 304 59.02 -27.18 -33.89
CA THR A 304 58.77 -26.52 -35.19
C THR A 304 59.97 -26.54 -36.16
N TYR A 305 61.21 -26.76 -35.67
CA TYR A 305 62.40 -26.81 -36.53
C TYR A 305 63.31 -27.99 -36.20
N PRO A 306 64.02 -28.55 -37.21
CA PRO A 306 65.03 -29.57 -36.97
C PRO A 306 66.11 -29.02 -36.02
N SER A 307 66.67 -29.91 -35.20
CA SER A 307 67.65 -29.53 -34.18
C SER A 307 68.90 -28.92 -34.83
N THR A 308 69.52 -27.92 -34.18
CA THR A 308 70.77 -27.29 -34.65
C THR A 308 71.88 -28.30 -34.90
N VAL A 309 71.90 -29.40 -34.12
CA VAL A 309 72.86 -30.50 -34.28
C VAL A 309 72.63 -31.25 -35.59
N GLN A 310 71.37 -31.50 -35.97
CA GLN A 310 71.02 -32.16 -37.23
C GLN A 310 71.34 -31.29 -38.44
N ILE A 311 71.13 -29.96 -38.32
CA ILE A 311 71.50 -28.99 -39.36
C ILE A 311 73.03 -29.00 -39.55
N LEU A 312 73.79 -29.01 -38.45
CA LEU A 312 75.25 -29.03 -38.50
C LEU A 312 75.78 -30.36 -39.09
N ASP A 313 75.24 -31.50 -38.67
CA ASP A 313 75.63 -32.83 -39.20
C ASP A 313 75.40 -32.91 -40.72
N ASP A 314 74.23 -32.48 -41.21
CA ASP A 314 73.92 -32.50 -42.64
C ASP A 314 74.86 -31.58 -43.43
N VAL A 315 75.09 -30.35 -42.94
CA VAL A 315 76.04 -29.41 -43.56
C VAL A 315 77.46 -29.99 -43.59
N THR A 316 77.93 -30.60 -42.50
CA THR A 316 79.28 -31.21 -42.46
C THR A 316 79.43 -32.43 -43.37
N ARG A 317 78.36 -33.17 -43.64
CA ARG A 317 78.38 -34.31 -44.56
C ARG A 317 78.27 -33.90 -46.03
N LEU A 318 77.60 -32.79 -46.30
CA LEU A 318 77.37 -32.29 -47.66
C LEU A 318 78.56 -31.49 -48.21
N LEU A 319 79.37 -30.89 -47.33
CA LEU A 319 80.54 -30.12 -47.73
C LEU A 319 81.67 -31.06 -48.18
N PRO A 320 82.24 -30.88 -49.39
CA PRO A 320 83.40 -31.65 -49.82
C PRO A 320 84.66 -31.25 -49.05
N ASP A 321 85.64 -32.17 -48.97
CA ASP A 321 86.89 -32.02 -48.21
C ASP A 321 87.77 -30.83 -48.64
N ASP A 322 87.47 -30.23 -49.79
CA ASP A 322 88.13 -29.04 -50.37
C ASP A 322 87.47 -27.71 -49.96
N THR A 323 86.54 -27.75 -49.01
CA THR A 323 85.72 -26.61 -48.59
C THR A 323 85.85 -26.35 -47.09
N TRP A 324 86.22 -25.13 -46.71
CA TRP A 324 86.30 -24.69 -45.31
C TRP A 324 85.33 -23.56 -45.02
N LEU A 325 84.65 -23.64 -43.88
CA LEU A 325 83.70 -22.63 -43.41
C LEU A 325 84.37 -21.66 -42.45
N THR A 326 84.13 -20.37 -42.66
CA THR A 326 84.60 -19.29 -41.75
C THR A 326 83.47 -18.79 -40.87
N GLN A 327 82.23 -18.81 -41.38
CA GLN A 327 81.06 -18.34 -40.66
C GLN A 327 79.83 -19.14 -41.05
N LEU A 328 79.13 -19.66 -40.04
CA LEU A 328 77.81 -20.28 -40.17
C LEU A 328 76.85 -19.53 -39.24
N GLU A 329 75.84 -18.89 -39.82
CA GLU A 329 74.87 -18.08 -39.09
C GLU A 329 73.45 -18.57 -39.39
N ILE A 330 72.66 -18.84 -38.34
CA ILE A 330 71.26 -19.26 -38.46
C ILE A 330 70.39 -18.12 -37.98
N LYS A 331 69.67 -17.47 -38.90
CA LYS A 331 68.71 -16.40 -38.57
C LYS A 331 67.30 -16.96 -38.57
N THR A 332 66.55 -16.63 -37.53
CA THR A 332 65.09 -16.88 -37.55
C THR A 332 64.42 -15.58 -37.98
N ASN A 333 63.92 -15.57 -39.21
CA ASN A 333 63.24 -14.43 -39.82
C ASN A 333 61.73 -14.69 -39.82
N GLY A 334 60.96 -13.77 -39.27
CA GLY A 334 59.50 -13.89 -39.16
C GLY A 334 59.02 -13.86 -37.70
N ARG A 335 57.87 -13.22 -37.47
CA ARG A 335 57.24 -13.06 -36.15
C ARG A 335 55.85 -13.69 -36.22
N GLY A 336 55.67 -14.87 -35.64
CA GLY A 336 54.38 -15.58 -35.60
C GLY A 336 54.48 -17.05 -36.03
N LYS A 337 53.37 -17.61 -36.53
CA LYS A 337 53.23 -19.03 -36.91
C LYS A 337 54.02 -19.45 -38.17
N GLU A 338 54.50 -18.49 -38.96
CA GLU A 338 55.38 -18.70 -40.11
C GLU A 338 56.73 -18.04 -39.84
N ALA A 339 57.44 -18.51 -38.81
CA ALA A 339 58.84 -18.20 -38.73
C ALA A 339 59.57 -19.02 -39.81
N GLN A 340 60.50 -18.40 -40.51
CA GLN A 340 61.38 -19.05 -41.47
C GLN A 340 62.80 -19.01 -40.90
N ARG A 341 63.53 -20.12 -40.98
CA ARG A 341 64.94 -20.14 -40.55
C ARG A 341 65.81 -20.10 -41.79
N ASP A 342 66.62 -19.05 -41.89
CA ASP A 342 67.58 -18.86 -42.96
C ASP A 342 68.96 -19.26 -42.44
N LEU A 343 69.63 -20.17 -43.15
CA LEU A 343 71.01 -20.55 -42.93
C LEU A 343 71.90 -19.74 -43.88
N LEU A 344 72.87 -19.04 -43.31
CA LEU A 344 73.89 -18.29 -44.03
C LEU A 344 75.23 -18.97 -43.81
N ILE A 345 75.92 -19.32 -44.89
CA ILE A 345 77.19 -20.02 -44.87
C ILE A 345 78.20 -19.23 -45.69
N ARG A 346 79.33 -18.91 -45.06
CA ARG A 346 80.45 -18.23 -45.70
C ARG A 346 81.74 -19.00 -45.48
N GLY A 347 82.53 -19.12 -46.52
CA GLY A 347 83.75 -19.89 -46.50
C GLY A 347 84.51 -19.75 -47.80
N GLU A 348 85.44 -20.66 -48.02
CA GLU A 348 86.12 -20.78 -49.30
C GLU A 348 86.03 -22.22 -49.80
N SER A 349 85.99 -22.38 -51.11
CA SER A 349 85.85 -23.67 -51.76
C SER A 349 86.64 -23.67 -53.06
N ALA A 350 87.11 -24.83 -53.49
CA ALA A 350 87.65 -24.99 -54.84
C ALA A 350 86.55 -24.85 -55.92
N ASN A 351 85.27 -25.08 -55.58
CA ASN A 351 84.14 -24.93 -56.51
C ASN A 351 82.86 -24.47 -55.78
N ALA A 352 82.70 -23.16 -55.66
CA ALA A 352 81.54 -22.54 -55.00
C ALA A 352 80.20 -22.82 -55.71
N GLY A 353 80.21 -22.97 -57.05
CA GLY A 353 79.00 -23.20 -57.84
C GLY A 353 78.33 -24.55 -57.55
N ARG A 354 79.13 -25.58 -57.24
CA ARG A 354 78.64 -26.94 -56.91
C ARG A 354 77.95 -27.00 -55.54
N LEU A 355 78.31 -26.12 -54.61
CA LEU A 355 77.74 -26.08 -53.26
C LEU A 355 76.26 -25.70 -53.23
N VAL A 356 75.81 -24.86 -54.18
CA VAL A 356 74.39 -24.49 -54.29
C VAL A 356 73.54 -25.72 -54.62
N THR A 357 73.95 -26.51 -55.61
CA THR A 357 73.25 -27.73 -56.01
C THR A 357 73.25 -28.79 -54.91
N LEU A 358 74.37 -28.97 -54.22
CA LEU A 358 74.47 -29.93 -53.11
C LEU A 358 73.58 -29.54 -51.91
N LEU A 359 73.40 -28.24 -51.66
CA LEU A 359 72.50 -27.75 -50.61
C LEU A 359 71.02 -27.87 -51.01
N GLU A 360 70.66 -27.77 -52.29
CA GLU A 360 69.28 -27.99 -52.75
C GLU A 360 68.90 -29.47 -52.83
N ASP A 361 69.86 -30.37 -53.09
CA ASP A 361 69.64 -31.82 -53.07
C ASP A 361 69.34 -32.36 -51.65
N SER A 362 69.66 -31.58 -50.62
CA SER A 362 69.34 -31.89 -49.22
C SER A 362 67.83 -31.76 -48.95
N GLN A 363 67.26 -32.75 -48.24
CA GLN A 363 65.84 -32.70 -47.86
C GLN A 363 65.52 -31.69 -46.74
N LEU A 364 66.53 -31.04 -46.16
CA LEU A 364 66.40 -30.10 -45.04
C LEU A 364 66.41 -28.63 -45.50
N PHE A 365 66.98 -28.32 -46.67
CA PHE A 365 67.13 -26.96 -47.17
C PHE A 365 66.34 -26.73 -48.46
N THR A 366 65.90 -25.50 -48.68
CA THR A 366 65.15 -25.03 -49.85
C THR A 366 65.63 -23.64 -50.23
N GLN A 367 65.57 -23.27 -51.52
CA GLN A 367 65.99 -21.96 -52.04
C GLN A 367 67.45 -21.61 -51.69
N ALA A 368 68.41 -22.45 -52.08
CA ALA A 368 69.82 -22.10 -51.90
C ALA A 368 70.24 -21.11 -52.98
N ALA A 369 70.75 -19.95 -52.59
CA ALA A 369 71.19 -18.92 -53.54
C ALA A 369 72.46 -18.21 -53.06
N PRO A 370 73.37 -17.83 -53.98
CA PRO A 370 74.51 -17.00 -53.64
C PRO A 370 74.05 -15.58 -53.28
N ARG A 371 74.47 -15.09 -52.10
CA ARG A 371 74.08 -13.77 -51.60
C ARG A 371 75.07 -12.67 -51.99
N SER A 372 76.31 -13.05 -52.30
CA SER A 372 77.38 -12.17 -52.76
C SER A 372 78.13 -12.82 -53.95
N PRO A 373 78.66 -12.02 -54.89
CA PRO A 373 79.45 -12.54 -56.01
C PRO A 373 80.75 -13.22 -55.53
N THR A 374 81.03 -14.41 -56.05
CA THR A 374 82.19 -15.22 -55.67
C THR A 374 83.51 -14.55 -56.06
N THR A 375 84.48 -14.50 -55.14
CA THR A 375 85.79 -13.86 -55.37
C THR A 375 86.91 -14.90 -55.36
N LYS A 376 87.71 -14.98 -56.44
CA LYS A 376 88.90 -15.85 -56.53
C LYS A 376 90.06 -15.30 -55.71
N ILE A 377 90.72 -16.16 -54.93
CA ILE A 377 91.91 -15.82 -54.12
C ILE A 377 93.15 -16.09 -54.97
N GLN A 378 94.02 -15.10 -55.23
CA GLN A 378 95.35 -15.33 -55.83
C GLN A 378 96.43 -15.20 -54.75
N PRO A 379 97.45 -16.08 -54.70
CA PRO A 379 97.87 -17.07 -55.71
C PRO A 379 97.34 -18.52 -55.47
N GLY A 380 96.29 -18.70 -54.67
CA GLY A 380 95.69 -20.02 -54.40
C GLY A 380 94.63 -20.46 -55.42
N PRO A 381 94.17 -21.72 -55.40
CA PRO A 381 93.10 -22.22 -56.28
C PRO A 381 91.67 -22.03 -55.72
N GLY A 382 91.49 -21.27 -54.64
CA GLY A 382 90.22 -21.17 -53.91
C GLY A 382 89.35 -19.95 -54.27
N GLU A 383 88.05 -20.09 -54.06
CA GLU A 383 87.01 -19.07 -54.25
C GLU A 383 86.26 -18.80 -52.93
N ILE A 384 86.15 -17.53 -52.52
CA ILE A 384 85.34 -17.11 -51.35
C ILE A 384 83.87 -17.08 -51.77
N PHE A 385 83.02 -17.81 -51.04
CA PHE A 385 81.58 -17.88 -51.28
C PHE A 385 80.77 -17.36 -50.08
N ASP A 386 79.56 -16.89 -50.38
CA ASP A 386 78.56 -16.47 -49.41
C ASP A 386 77.19 -16.97 -49.90
N LEU A 387 76.66 -18.00 -49.23
CA LEU A 387 75.45 -18.72 -49.62
C LEU A 387 74.37 -18.57 -48.55
N GLY A 388 73.12 -18.38 -48.98
CA GLY A 388 71.94 -18.43 -48.13
C GLY A 388 71.00 -19.57 -48.55
N ALA A 389 70.42 -20.29 -47.59
CA ALA A 389 69.41 -21.31 -47.82
C ALA A 389 68.32 -21.26 -46.73
N GLN A 390 67.08 -21.64 -47.05
CA GLN A 390 65.94 -21.63 -46.12
C GLN A 390 65.63 -23.04 -45.63
N LEU A 391 65.43 -23.22 -44.32
CA LEU A 391 65.10 -24.52 -43.73
C LEU A 391 63.64 -24.90 -43.96
N LYS A 392 63.41 -26.16 -44.34
CA LYS A 392 62.08 -26.73 -44.48
C LYS A 392 61.47 -27.00 -43.10
N ALA A 393 60.28 -26.46 -42.83
CA ALA A 393 59.56 -26.74 -41.58
C ALA A 393 59.11 -28.21 -41.52
N VAL A 394 59.33 -28.86 -40.39
CA VAL A 394 58.88 -30.24 -40.14
C VAL A 394 57.42 -30.20 -39.66
N PRO A 395 56.49 -30.97 -40.25
CA PRO A 395 55.09 -30.94 -39.82
C PRO A 395 54.94 -31.40 -38.35
N GLN A 396 54.12 -30.67 -37.60
CA GLN A 396 53.93 -30.81 -36.16
C GLN A 396 53.43 -32.22 -35.76
N PRO A 397 53.84 -32.76 -34.59
CA PRO A 397 53.16 -33.92 -34.01
C PRO A 397 51.78 -33.52 -33.48
N THR A 398 50.78 -34.39 -33.69
CA THR A 398 49.38 -34.20 -33.26
C THR A 398 49.28 -33.83 -31.78
N PRO A 399 48.61 -32.72 -31.40
CA PRO A 399 48.46 -32.35 -30.00
C PRO A 399 47.68 -33.42 -29.23
N LEU A 400 48.13 -33.71 -28.01
CA LEU A 400 47.45 -34.62 -27.09
C LEU A 400 46.14 -33.97 -26.63
N ALA A 401 45.02 -34.40 -27.21
CA ALA A 401 43.70 -34.13 -26.66
C ALA A 401 43.55 -34.96 -25.38
N ILE A 402 43.77 -34.33 -24.23
CA ILE A 402 43.32 -34.92 -22.95
C ILE A 402 41.80 -34.89 -23.03
N ALA A 403 41.22 -36.08 -23.11
CA ALA A 403 39.79 -36.30 -23.23
C ALA A 403 39.04 -35.37 -22.28
N ALA A 404 38.18 -34.53 -22.85
CA ALA A 404 37.15 -33.84 -22.10
C ALA A 404 36.39 -34.92 -21.30
N THR A 405 36.52 -34.89 -19.99
CA THR A 405 35.64 -35.65 -19.12
C THR A 405 34.24 -35.10 -19.34
N ASP A 406 33.48 -35.82 -20.15
CA ASP A 406 32.04 -35.73 -20.26
C ASP A 406 31.43 -35.82 -18.85
N LYS A 407 31.05 -34.66 -18.32
CA LYS A 407 29.88 -34.55 -17.45
C LYS A 407 29.40 -33.11 -17.44
N ALA A 408 28.72 -32.71 -18.51
CA ALA A 408 27.68 -31.70 -18.39
C ALA A 408 26.57 -32.30 -17.48
N PRO A 409 26.21 -31.69 -16.34
CA PRO A 409 24.92 -31.98 -15.76
C PRO A 409 23.89 -31.34 -16.69
N ALA A 410 23.09 -32.21 -17.31
CA ALA A 410 21.95 -31.83 -18.11
C ALA A 410 21.08 -30.81 -17.36
N LEU A 411 20.64 -29.76 -18.08
CA LEU A 411 19.47 -29.00 -17.68
C LEU A 411 18.32 -29.98 -17.47
N VAL A 412 17.86 -30.13 -16.24
CA VAL A 412 16.56 -30.74 -15.95
C VAL A 412 15.51 -29.62 -15.92
N PRO A 413 14.42 -29.74 -16.71
CA PRO A 413 13.39 -28.72 -16.79
C PRO A 413 12.61 -28.62 -15.48
N ALA A 414 12.45 -27.39 -15.00
CA ALA A 414 11.55 -27.08 -13.91
C ALA A 414 10.09 -27.21 -14.39
N ALA A 415 9.43 -28.33 -14.09
CA ALA A 415 7.97 -28.40 -13.95
C ALA A 415 7.50 -29.75 -13.38
N THR A 416 6.81 -29.66 -12.24
CA THR A 416 5.67 -30.52 -11.84
C THR A 416 5.97 -31.95 -11.41
N THR A 417 5.91 -32.20 -10.09
CA THR A 417 4.84 -33.03 -9.48
C THR A 417 5.03 -33.07 -7.95
N LEU A 418 4.07 -32.48 -7.23
CA LEU A 418 3.82 -32.74 -5.82
C LEU A 418 3.28 -34.17 -5.66
N PRO A 419 3.80 -35.01 -4.74
CA PRO A 419 3.01 -36.05 -4.11
C PRO A 419 2.25 -35.48 -2.89
N PRO A 420 1.10 -36.07 -2.52
CA PRO A 420 0.23 -35.54 -1.48
C PRO A 420 0.87 -35.66 -0.10
N ALA A 421 0.66 -34.65 0.75
CA ALA A 421 0.93 -34.73 2.16
C ALA A 421 -0.03 -35.75 2.80
N THR A 422 0.48 -36.91 3.21
CA THR A 422 -0.21 -37.83 4.11
C THR A 422 0.09 -37.40 5.55
N PRO A 423 -0.89 -37.40 6.47
CA PRO A 423 -0.79 -36.70 7.76
C PRO A 423 0.13 -37.44 8.74
N MET A 424 0.86 -36.67 9.56
CA MET A 424 1.63 -37.21 10.68
C MET A 424 0.72 -37.92 11.70
N PRO A 425 1.14 -39.06 12.28
CA PRO A 425 0.42 -39.70 13.36
C PRO A 425 0.62 -38.93 14.67
N VAL A 426 -0.49 -38.69 15.37
CA VAL A 426 -0.53 -38.24 16.77
C VAL A 426 0.05 -39.34 17.66
N VAL A 427 1.13 -39.03 18.37
CA VAL A 427 1.66 -39.89 19.44
C VAL A 427 1.11 -39.38 20.77
N SER A 428 0.18 -40.16 21.34
CA SER A 428 -0.29 -40.02 22.72
C SER A 428 0.75 -40.57 23.71
N PRO A 429 0.90 -40.01 24.93
CA PRO A 429 1.79 -40.55 25.96
C PRO A 429 1.19 -41.80 26.63
N PRO A 430 2.02 -42.77 27.08
CA PRO A 430 1.55 -43.96 27.77
C PRO A 430 1.33 -43.73 29.27
N GLU A 431 0.23 -44.33 29.73
CA GLU A 431 -0.21 -44.58 31.10
C GLU A 431 0.76 -45.51 31.84
N SER A 432 1.05 -45.21 33.11
CA SER A 432 1.77 -46.12 34.01
C SER A 432 1.12 -46.11 35.41
N THR A 433 0.31 -47.14 35.62
CA THR A 433 0.33 -48.08 36.75
C THR A 433 0.30 -47.51 38.18
N LYS A 434 -0.91 -47.58 38.77
CA LYS A 434 -1.15 -47.70 40.22
C LYS A 434 -1.10 -49.17 40.65
N ALA A 435 -0.53 -49.43 41.83
CA ALA A 435 -0.79 -50.59 42.68
C ALA A 435 -0.48 -50.21 44.15
N PRO A 436 -0.89 -50.96 45.19
CA PRO A 436 -2.25 -51.40 45.56
C PRO A 436 -2.63 -50.99 47.02
N MET A 437 -3.92 -51.16 47.38
CA MET A 437 -4.54 -51.12 48.75
C MET A 437 -4.02 -52.27 49.67
N PRO A 438 -4.37 -52.44 51.00
CA PRO A 438 -5.50 -51.92 51.82
C PRO A 438 -5.10 -51.59 53.32
N PRO A 439 -5.97 -51.70 54.37
CA PRO A 439 -7.25 -51.05 54.70
C PRO A 439 -7.25 -50.36 56.11
N LEU A 440 -8.28 -49.57 56.46
CA LEU A 440 -9.12 -49.68 57.70
C LEU A 440 -9.96 -48.41 57.96
N GLY A 441 -11.17 -48.63 58.51
CA GLY A 441 -11.87 -47.67 59.38
C GLY A 441 -12.93 -46.80 58.70
N SER A 442 -14.14 -47.31 58.48
CA SER A 442 -15.31 -47.10 59.36
C SER A 442 -15.65 -45.63 59.62
N ASN A 443 -16.70 -45.12 58.99
CA ASN A 443 -17.67 -44.28 59.70
C ASN A 443 -19.05 -44.32 59.04
N THR A 444 -19.91 -45.04 59.74
CA THR A 444 -21.37 -45.16 59.67
C THR A 444 -22.06 -43.80 59.86
N PRO A 445 -23.16 -43.50 59.15
CA PRO A 445 -24.07 -42.41 59.52
C PRO A 445 -25.13 -42.92 60.53
N PRO A 446 -25.50 -42.15 61.57
CA PRO A 446 -26.61 -42.54 62.44
C PRO A 446 -27.97 -42.15 61.82
N PRO A 447 -29.03 -42.96 62.05
CA PRO A 447 -30.40 -42.65 61.66
C PRO A 447 -31.27 -42.14 62.85
N GLN A 448 -32.35 -41.44 62.47
CA GLN A 448 -33.69 -41.35 63.10
C GLN A 448 -33.92 -40.65 64.46
N GLY A 449 -34.85 -39.67 64.40
CA GLY A 449 -36.01 -39.51 65.30
C GLY A 449 -35.78 -38.90 66.69
N PRO A 450 -36.84 -38.40 67.38
CA PRO A 450 -38.26 -38.72 67.20
C PRO A 450 -39.16 -37.48 67.00
N GLY A 451 -40.40 -37.72 66.58
CA GLY A 451 -41.50 -36.78 66.77
C GLY A 451 -42.17 -36.98 68.11
N GLU A 452 -42.85 -35.94 68.63
CA GLU A 452 -44.17 -36.09 69.25
C GLU A 452 -44.86 -34.73 69.43
N LYS A 453 -46.18 -34.83 69.54
CA LYS A 453 -47.19 -33.77 69.57
C LYS A 453 -47.20 -32.99 70.90
N SER A 454 -47.51 -31.69 70.80
CA SER A 454 -48.66 -31.06 71.47
C SER A 454 -48.95 -29.71 70.83
#